data_AF-A0AAJ1Z8C6-F1
#
_entry.id   AF-A0AAJ1Z8C6-F1
#
_cell.length_a   1.000
_cell.length_b   1.000
_cell.length_c   1.000
_cell.angle_alpha   90.00
_cell.angle_beta   90.00
_cell.angle_gamma   90.00
#
_symmetry.space_group_name_H-M   'P 1'
#
loop_
_entity.id
_entity.type
_entity.pdbx_description
1 polymer ?
#
loop_
_entity_poly.entity_id
_entity_poly.type
_entity_poly.pdbx_seq_one_letter_code
_entity_poly.pdbx_strand_id
1 'polypeptide(L)' 'MTENEALAIATHRHYKGGLYRVIGVARHSETEEEMTVYEHLWPHERGMWVRPAAMFNDTLADGTPRFTPL' A
#
# COMPACT_ATOMS: atom_id res chain seq x y z
N MET A 1 4.32 -13.95 -8.73
CA MET A 1 5.50 -14.23 -7.89
C MET A 1 5.06 -15.06 -6.70
N THR A 2 5.94 -15.84 -6.10
CA THR A 2 5.65 -16.53 -4.82
C THR A 2 5.54 -15.53 -3.68
N GLU A 3 4.98 -15.93 -2.53
CA GLU A 3 4.93 -15.05 -1.36
C GLU A 3 6.35 -14.65 -0.90
N ASN A 4 7.31 -15.57 -0.91
CA ASN A 4 8.70 -15.28 -0.51
C ASN A 4 9.38 -14.28 -1.46
N GLU A 5 9.16 -14.43 -2.77
CA GLU A 5 9.64 -13.46 -3.77
C GLU A 5 9.01 -12.07 -3.57
N ALA A 6 7.71 -12.02 -3.25
CA ALA A 6 7.04 -10.76 -2.95
C ALA A 6 7.58 -10.14 -1.65
N LEU A 7 7.76 -10.93 -0.59
CA LEU A 7 8.24 -10.47 0.71
C LEU A 7 9.64 -9.86 0.61
N ALA A 8 10.50 -10.36 -0.28
CA ALA A 8 11.83 -9.82 -0.50
C ALA A 8 11.85 -8.37 -1.04
N ILE A 9 10.74 -7.89 -1.62
CA ILE A 9 10.65 -6.54 -2.20
C ILE A 9 9.47 -5.72 -1.66
N ALA A 10 8.62 -6.31 -0.82
CA ALA A 10 7.48 -5.63 -0.23
C ALA A 10 7.98 -4.62 0.81
N THR A 11 7.32 -3.47 0.88
CA THR A 11 7.57 -2.47 1.93
C THR A 11 6.43 -2.39 2.92
N HIS A 12 5.24 -2.88 2.56
CA HIS A 12 4.05 -2.82 3.40
C HIS A 12 3.19 -4.08 3.27
N ARG A 13 2.48 -4.42 4.35
CA ARG A 13 1.45 -5.45 4.38
C ARG A 13 0.11 -4.82 4.72
N HIS A 14 -0.91 -5.11 3.93
CA HIS A 14 -2.29 -4.71 4.25
C HIS A 14 -2.86 -5.61 5.36
N TYR A 15 -3.77 -5.10 6.19
CA TYR A 15 -4.37 -5.89 7.29
C TYR A 15 -5.06 -7.19 6.82
N LYS A 16 -5.47 -7.27 5.54
CA LYS A 16 -6.00 -8.50 4.93
C LYS A 16 -4.94 -9.49 4.42
N GLY A 17 -3.66 -9.25 4.70
CA GLY A 17 -2.54 -10.13 4.38
C GLY A 17 -1.79 -9.83 3.07
N GLY A 18 -2.34 -9.02 2.18
CA GLY A 18 -1.70 -8.68 0.89
C GLY A 18 -0.38 -7.92 1.04
N LEU A 19 0.57 -8.21 0.15
CA LEU A 19 1.90 -7.61 0.12
C LEU A 19 1.98 -6.51 -0.94
N TYR A 20 2.55 -5.38 -0.56
CA TYR A 20 2.61 -4.18 -1.39
C TYR A 20 3.99 -3.53 -1.32
N ARG A 21 4.35 -2.83 -2.39
CA ARG A 21 5.54 -1.99 -2.46
C ARG A 21 5.12 -0.54 -2.70
N VAL A 22 5.28 0.31 -1.69
CA VAL A 22 5.17 1.76 -1.85
C VAL A 22 6.28 2.25 -2.76
N ILE A 23 5.89 3.02 -3.77
CA ILE A 23 6.81 3.68 -4.72
C ILE A 23 7.13 5.09 -4.24
N GLY A 24 6.13 5.81 -3.72
CA GLY A 24 6.30 7.15 -3.16
C GLY A 24 4.97 7.84 -2.85
N VAL A 25 5.06 9.10 -2.40
CA VAL A 25 3.93 10.00 -2.24
C VAL A 25 3.95 11.02 -3.37
N ALA A 26 2.81 11.23 -4.02
CA ALA A 26 2.58 12.21 -5.09
C ALA A 26 1.49 13.21 -4.67
N ARG A 27 1.35 14.33 -5.40
CA ARG A 27 0.23 15.27 -5.22
C ARG A 27 -0.77 15.11 -6.35
N HIS A 28 -2.05 15.07 -6.01
CA HIS A 28 -3.15 15.13 -6.97
C HIS A 28 -3.18 16.51 -7.63
N SER A 29 -3.15 16.61 -8.97
CA SER A 29 -3.00 17.90 -9.67
C SER A 29 -4.12 18.88 -9.40
N GLU A 30 -5.37 18.39 -9.34
CA GLU A 30 -6.54 19.26 -9.22
C GLU A 30 -6.85 19.70 -7.79
N THR A 31 -6.45 18.90 -6.80
CA THR A 31 -6.85 19.07 -5.39
C THR A 31 -5.68 19.29 -4.46
N GLU A 32 -4.46 19.12 -4.96
CA GLU A 32 -3.20 19.14 -4.22
C GLU A 32 -3.07 18.11 -3.10
N GLU A 33 -4.03 17.19 -2.98
CA GLU A 33 -4.07 16.13 -1.96
C GLU A 33 -2.88 15.17 -2.12
N GLU A 34 -2.28 14.77 -1.00
CA GLU A 34 -1.23 13.76 -0.99
C GLU A 34 -1.80 12.37 -1.29
N MET A 35 -1.17 11.66 -2.21
CA MET A 35 -1.55 10.35 -2.69
C MET A 35 -0.39 9.37 -2.51
N THR A 36 -0.61 8.24 -1.87
CA THR A 36 0.36 7.14 -1.85
C THR A 36 0.25 6.35 -3.15
N VAL A 37 1.36 6.26 -3.89
CA VAL A 37 1.50 5.43 -5.09
C VAL A 37 2.20 4.14 -4.69
N TYR A 38 1.58 3.00 -4.98
CA TYR A 38 2.06 1.70 -4.54
C TYR A 38 1.70 0.60 -5.53
N GLU A 39 2.45 -0.49 -5.48
CA GLU A 39 2.24 -1.68 -6.31
C GLU A 39 1.73 -2.84 -5.45
N HIS A 40 0.69 -3.52 -5.91
CA HIS A 40 0.28 -4.81 -5.37
C HIS A 40 1.21 -5.92 -5.88
N LEU A 41 1.73 -6.76 -4.99
CA LEU A 41 2.70 -7.81 -5.32
C LEU A 41 2.13 -9.23 -5.25
N TRP A 42 1.29 -9.50 -4.24
CA TRP A 42 0.81 -10.84 -3.90
C TRP A 42 -0.41 -10.76 -2.94
N PRO A 43 -1.43 -11.65 -3.01
CA PRO A 43 -1.49 -12.92 -3.77
C PRO A 43 -2.11 -12.84 -5.16
N HIS A 44 -2.81 -11.75 -5.46
CA HIS A 44 -3.46 -11.52 -6.74
C HIS A 44 -2.50 -10.98 -7.81
N GLU A 45 -3.05 -10.65 -8.98
CA GLU A 45 -2.30 -10.04 -10.07
C GLU A 45 -1.59 -8.74 -9.63
N ARG A 46 -0.38 -8.52 -10.14
CA ARG A 46 0.36 -7.29 -9.87
C ARG A 46 -0.31 -6.10 -10.53
N GLY A 47 -0.24 -4.95 -9.89
CA GLY A 47 -0.81 -3.73 -10.46
C GLY A 47 -0.43 -2.49 -9.68
N MET A 48 -0.43 -1.35 -10.37
CA MET A 48 -0.22 -0.05 -9.78
C MET A 48 -1.53 0.49 -9.21
N TRP A 49 -1.46 1.03 -8.00
CA TRP A 49 -2.57 1.62 -7.28
C TRP A 49 -2.17 2.99 -6.75
N VAL A 50 -3.18 3.82 -6.57
CA VAL A 50 -3.07 5.13 -5.94
C VAL A 50 -4.22 5.32 -4.97
N ARG A 51 -3.93 5.89 -3.80
CA ARG A 51 -4.93 6.15 -2.75
C ARG A 51 -4.56 7.41 -1.98
N PRO A 52 -5.52 8.19 -1.45
CA PRO A 52 -5.22 9.27 -0.51
C PRO A 52 -4.28 8.81 0.60
N ALA A 53 -3.21 9.57 0.87
CA ALA A 53 -2.19 9.23 1.85
C ALA A 53 -2.79 9.11 3.25
N ALA A 54 -3.74 9.99 3.60
CA ALA A 54 -4.48 9.91 4.84
C ALA A 54 -5.20 8.55 4.99
N MET A 55 -5.86 8.07 3.94
CA MET A 55 -6.54 6.77 3.96
C MET A 55 -5.61 5.57 3.89
N PHE A 56 -4.40 5.72 3.34
CA PHE A 56 -3.39 4.67 3.35
C PHE A 56 -2.81 4.48 4.76
N ASN A 57 -2.50 5.57 5.44
CA ASN A 57 -1.95 5.61 6.80
C ASN A 57 -3.02 5.49 7.90
N ASP A 58 -4.29 5.34 7.51
CA ASP A 58 -5.42 5.23 8.41
C ASP A 58 -5.44 3.91 9.19
N THR A 59 -6.20 3.91 10.27
CA THR A 59 -6.36 2.79 11.21
C THR A 59 -7.82 2.36 11.26
N LEU A 60 -8.09 1.07 11.41
CA LEU A 60 -9.43 0.55 11.62
C LEU A 60 -9.97 0.96 13.00
N ALA A 61 -11.27 0.78 13.23
CA ALA A 61 -11.91 1.15 14.50
C ALA A 61 -11.31 0.45 15.74
N ASP A 62 -10.68 -0.71 15.53
CA ASP A 62 -10.01 -1.51 16.57
C ASP A 62 -8.54 -1.12 16.81
N GLY A 63 -8.02 -0.10 16.12
CA GLY A 63 -6.63 0.31 16.23
C GLY A 63 -5.66 -0.39 15.27
N THR A 64 -6.14 -1.29 14.40
CA THR A 64 -5.28 -1.98 13.41
C THR A 64 -4.92 -1.06 12.24
N PRO A 65 -3.63 -0.81 11.93
CA PRO A 65 -3.24 -0.03 10.75
C PRO A 65 -3.73 -0.70 9.47
N ARG A 66 -4.21 0.08 8.49
CA ARG A 66 -4.61 -0.49 7.20
C ARG A 66 -3.44 -1.11 6.45
N PHE A 67 -2.30 -0.43 6.46
CA PHE A 67 -1.02 -0.90 5.94
C PHE A 67 0.05 -0.75 7.02
N THR A 68 0.77 -1.83 7.29
CA THR A 68 1.88 -1.85 8.23
C THR A 68 3.19 -1.94 7.44
N PRO A 69 4.20 -1.10 7.73
CA PRO A 69 5.54 -1.28 7.18
C PRO A 69 6.09 -2.67 7.49
N LEU A 70 6.81 -3.26 6.54
CA LEU A 70 7.50 -4.55 6.67
C LEU A 70 8.97 -4.39 7.03
#